data_AF-A0A0B6YK01-F1
#
_entry.id   AF-A0A0B6YK01-F1
#
_cell.length_a   1.000
_cell.length_b   1.000
_cell.length_c   1.000
_cell.angle_alpha   90.00
_cell.angle_beta   90.00
_cell.angle_gamma   90.00
#
_symmetry.space_group_name_H-M   'P 1'
#
loop_
_entity.id
_entity.type
_entity.pdbx_description
1 polymer ?
#
loop_
_entity_poly.entity_id
_entity_poly.type
_entity_poly.pdbx_seq_one_letter_code
_entity_poly.pdbx_strand_id
1 'polypeptide(L)'
;PIHHLKKNVIICIRFVPINSEFNDINVKVKWTGHIEWANVGFLIKEQENGPYVELDVNKLGTFLVTTTPKTETFEVTTQGCLYQSRLSRHITVRFPKKAVLQDIQCSLQIIPICAEKLQLSKEQYLTDSANISAVTEFVDIITNVECRFARPATIKLPLPSVAELEIVEEKDKQNGDGTARKGSQDVAVMYKTNAGWELLDSSYKF
;
A
#
# COMPACT_ATOMS: atom_id res chain seq x y z
N PRO A 1 29.63 8.60 -26.96
CA PRO A 1 29.38 7.58 -28.01
C PRO A 1 28.53 6.43 -27.46
N ILE A 2 27.38 6.14 -28.08
CA ILE A 2 26.53 5.02 -27.67
C ILE A 2 27.15 3.73 -28.23
N HIS A 3 27.66 2.88 -27.35
CA HIS A 3 28.22 1.59 -27.75
C HIS A 3 27.10 0.57 -27.90
N HIS A 4 26.75 0.27 -29.15
CA HIS A 4 25.87 -0.84 -29.48
C HIS A 4 26.66 -2.15 -29.48
N LEU A 5 26.08 -3.18 -28.89
CA LEU A 5 26.62 -4.53 -28.90
C LEU A 5 26.29 -5.19 -30.25
N LYS A 6 27.22 -6.00 -30.78
CA LYS A 6 27.04 -6.71 -32.05
C LYS A 6 25.93 -7.78 -31.98
N LYS A 7 25.60 -8.23 -30.78
CA LYS A 7 24.53 -9.17 -30.48
C LYS A 7 23.83 -8.71 -29.21
N ASN A 8 22.58 -9.12 -29.11
CA ASN A 8 21.81 -9.05 -27.89
C ASN A 8 22.52 -9.83 -26.77
N VAL A 9 22.50 -9.27 -25.55
CA VAL A 9 22.97 -9.93 -24.34
C VAL A 9 21.81 -10.03 -23.36
N ILE A 10 21.78 -11.15 -22.66
CA ILE A 10 20.80 -11.39 -21.60
C ILE A 10 21.41 -10.91 -20.29
N ILE A 11 20.71 -10.00 -19.62
CA ILE A 11 21.08 -9.52 -18.29
C ILE A 11 20.06 -10.06 -17.29
N CYS A 12 20.55 -10.75 -16.26
CA CYS A 12 19.74 -11.27 -15.17
C CYS A 12 20.02 -10.47 -13.89
N ILE A 13 19.00 -9.81 -13.34
CA ILE A 13 19.13 -8.99 -12.13
C ILE A 13 18.25 -9.56 -11.04
N ARG A 14 18.86 -10.01 -9.93
CA ARG A 14 18.12 -10.50 -8.76
C ARG A 14 17.46 -9.34 -8.01
N PHE A 15 16.32 -9.62 -7.41
CA PHE A 15 15.62 -8.66 -6.56
C PHE A 15 15.01 -9.38 -5.35
N VAL A 16 14.74 -8.61 -4.31
CA VAL A 16 14.10 -9.13 -3.09
C VAL A 16 12.64 -9.47 -3.40
N PRO A 17 12.15 -10.67 -3.07
CA PRO A 17 10.74 -11.01 -3.24
C PRO A 17 9.83 -9.93 -2.64
N ILE A 18 8.81 -9.55 -3.39
CA ILE A 18 7.81 -8.58 -2.95
C ILE A 18 6.44 -9.21 -2.97
N ASN A 19 5.51 -8.64 -2.20
CA ASN A 19 4.11 -8.98 -2.35
C ASN A 19 3.59 -8.43 -3.69
N SER A 20 3.46 -9.31 -4.69
CA SER A 20 2.99 -9.02 -6.05
C SER A 20 1.48 -8.71 -6.09
N GLU A 21 0.74 -8.97 -5.02
CA GLU A 21 -0.66 -8.57 -4.90
C GLU A 21 -0.79 -7.04 -4.87
N PHE A 22 0.10 -6.37 -4.14
CA PHE A 22 0.05 -4.92 -3.89
C PHE A 22 1.10 -4.10 -4.63
N ASN A 23 2.10 -4.74 -5.24
CA ASN A 23 3.20 -4.06 -5.88
C ASN A 23 3.45 -4.57 -7.30
N ASP A 24 3.79 -3.64 -8.19
CA ASP A 24 4.32 -3.93 -9.51
C ASP A 24 5.84 -3.83 -9.51
N ILE A 25 6.47 -4.71 -10.27
CA ILE A 25 7.89 -4.65 -10.58
C ILE A 25 8.05 -3.83 -11.84
N ASN A 26 9.03 -2.94 -11.85
CA ASN A 26 9.40 -2.15 -13.01
C ASN A 26 10.91 -2.15 -13.14
N VAL A 27 11.42 -2.33 -14.36
CA VAL A 27 12.86 -2.19 -14.63
C VAL A 27 13.09 -0.89 -15.39
N LYS A 28 13.98 -0.07 -14.84
CA LYS A 28 14.43 1.17 -15.44
C LYS A 28 15.88 1.05 -15.89
N VAL A 29 16.19 1.71 -16.99
CA VAL A 29 17.53 1.76 -17.55
C VAL A 29 17.94 3.20 -17.84
N LYS A 30 19.16 3.55 -17.45
CA LYS A 30 19.85 4.76 -17.87
C LYS A 30 20.97 4.36 -18.82
N TRP A 31 20.74 4.55 -20.11
CA TRP A 31 21.71 4.19 -21.15
C TRP A 31 22.98 5.03 -21.07
N THR A 32 24.12 4.44 -21.43
CA THR A 32 25.39 5.17 -21.42
C THR A 32 25.33 6.40 -22.32
N GLY A 33 25.61 7.57 -21.75
CA GLY A 33 25.53 8.87 -22.44
C GLY A 33 24.15 9.53 -22.44
N HIS A 34 23.14 8.89 -21.84
CA HIS A 34 21.82 9.48 -21.61
C HIS A 34 21.69 10.00 -20.17
N ILE A 35 20.91 11.06 -19.99
CA ILE A 35 20.64 11.67 -18.67
C ILE A 35 19.41 11.03 -18.03
N GLU A 36 18.41 10.69 -18.84
CA GLU A 36 17.10 10.22 -18.40
C GLU A 36 17.03 8.70 -18.22
N TRP A 37 16.12 8.28 -17.34
CA TRP A 37 15.75 6.88 -17.14
C TRP A 37 14.60 6.51 -18.08
N ALA A 38 14.68 5.33 -18.69
CA ALA A 38 13.64 4.76 -19.53
C ALA A 38 13.12 3.43 -18.94
N ASN A 39 11.87 3.10 -19.21
CA ASN A 39 11.34 1.76 -18.92
C ASN A 39 11.86 0.77 -19.96
N VAL A 40 12.14 -0.45 -19.53
CA VAL A 40 12.60 -1.55 -20.39
C VAL A 40 11.75 -2.78 -20.14
N GLY A 41 11.43 -3.52 -21.20
CA GLY A 41 10.69 -4.78 -21.10
C GLY A 41 11.55 -5.87 -20.45
N PHE A 42 10.92 -6.70 -19.63
CA PHE A 42 11.60 -7.76 -18.87
C PHE A 42 10.67 -8.95 -18.66
N LEU A 43 11.26 -10.08 -18.29
CA LEU A 43 10.54 -11.27 -17.81
C LEU A 43 10.93 -11.54 -16.36
N ILE A 44 9.95 -11.87 -15.52
CA ILE A 44 10.21 -12.35 -14.16
C ILE A 44 10.40 -13.86 -14.22
N LYS A 45 11.49 -14.34 -13.63
CA LYS A 45 11.81 -15.77 -13.54
C LYS A 45 12.22 -16.13 -12.12
N GLU A 46 12.05 -17.40 -11.76
CA GLU A 46 12.49 -17.96 -10.49
C GLU A 46 13.66 -18.95 -10.70
N GLN A 47 14.58 -18.97 -9.75
CA GLN A 47 15.69 -19.92 -9.64
C GLN A 47 15.87 -20.31 -8.17
N GLU A 48 16.68 -21.35 -7.89
CA GLU A 48 16.94 -21.86 -6.54
C GLU A 48 17.39 -20.78 -5.53
N ASN A 49 18.00 -19.70 -6.03
CA ASN A 49 18.52 -18.61 -5.21
C ASN A 49 17.62 -17.36 -5.17
N GLY A 50 16.34 -17.48 -5.54
CA GLY A 50 15.36 -16.40 -5.54
C GLY A 50 15.01 -15.84 -6.92
N PRO A 51 14.06 -14.89 -6.97
CA PRO A 51 13.55 -14.35 -8.21
C PRO A 51 14.53 -13.36 -8.86
N TYR A 52 14.45 -13.26 -10.19
CA TYR A 52 15.23 -12.31 -10.98
C TYR A 52 14.42 -11.80 -12.17
N VAL A 53 14.79 -10.62 -12.65
CA VAL A 53 14.33 -10.11 -13.94
C VAL A 53 15.35 -10.46 -15.02
N GLU A 54 14.86 -10.92 -16.16
CA GLU A 54 15.63 -11.19 -17.37
C GLU A 54 15.35 -10.10 -18.40
N LEU A 55 16.42 -9.51 -18.92
CA LEU A 55 16.40 -8.41 -19.89
C LEU A 55 17.16 -8.84 -21.13
N ASP A 56 16.57 -8.61 -22.30
CA ASP A 56 17.27 -8.76 -23.58
C ASP A 56 17.65 -7.38 -24.13
N VAL A 57 18.95 -7.07 -24.16
CA VAL A 57 19.45 -5.72 -24.52
C VAL A 57 20.60 -5.76 -25.52
N ASN A 58 20.69 -4.72 -26.36
CA ASN A 58 21.79 -4.52 -27.32
C ASN A 58 22.64 -3.28 -27.02
N LYS A 59 22.47 -2.67 -25.84
CA LYS A 59 23.18 -1.47 -25.39
C LYS A 59 23.58 -1.64 -23.93
N LEU A 60 24.64 -0.94 -23.55
CA LEU A 60 25.09 -0.85 -22.16
C LEU A 60 24.42 0.33 -21.44
N GLY A 61 24.22 0.18 -20.14
CA GLY A 61 23.64 1.20 -19.28
C GLY A 61 23.65 0.78 -17.82
N THR A 62 23.09 1.63 -16.97
CA THR A 62 22.80 1.31 -15.57
C THR A 62 21.36 0.84 -15.48
N PHE A 63 21.14 -0.33 -14.86
CA PHE A 63 19.83 -0.93 -14.71
C PHE A 63 19.40 -0.90 -13.25
N LEU A 64 18.12 -0.68 -13.03
CA LEU A 64 17.52 -0.64 -11.71
C LEU A 64 16.20 -1.39 -11.72
N VAL A 65 16.05 -2.33 -10.78
CA VAL A 65 14.75 -2.94 -10.47
C VAL A 65 14.09 -2.06 -9.41
N THR A 66 12.91 -1.57 -9.73
CA THR A 66 12.09 -0.73 -8.86
C THR A 66 10.77 -1.43 -8.56
N THR A 67 10.20 -1.11 -7.41
CA THR A 67 8.90 -1.61 -7.00
C THR A 67 8.00 -0.41 -6.75
N THR A 68 6.77 -0.49 -7.26
CA THR A 68 5.79 0.60 -7.14
C THR A 68 4.48 0.02 -6.64
N PRO A 69 3.81 0.66 -5.66
CA PRO A 69 2.48 0.24 -5.25
C PRO A 69 1.52 0.23 -6.43
N LYS A 70 0.74 -0.84 -6.55
CA LYS A 70 -0.36 -0.90 -7.50
C LYS A 70 -1.36 0.19 -7.19
N THR A 71 -1.89 0.80 -8.25
CA THR A 71 -2.80 1.92 -8.15
C THR A 71 -4.10 1.57 -8.83
N GLU A 72 -5.20 1.63 -8.07
CA GLU A 72 -6.54 1.51 -8.64
C GLU A 72 -7.12 2.90 -8.83
N THR A 73 -7.67 3.19 -10.01
CA THR A 73 -8.31 4.48 -10.28
C THR A 73 -9.83 4.34 -10.34
N PHE A 74 -10.53 5.35 -9.84
CA PHE A 74 -11.99 5.42 -9.89
C PHE A 74 -12.46 6.87 -9.95
N GLU A 75 -13.63 7.08 -10.54
CA GLU A 75 -14.23 8.40 -10.69
C GLU A 75 -15.20 8.69 -9.55
N VAL A 76 -15.13 9.90 -9.02
CA VAL A 76 -16.10 10.41 -8.04
C VAL A 76 -16.86 11.55 -8.70
N THR A 77 -18.15 11.33 -8.92
CA THR A 77 -19.01 12.32 -9.57
C THR A 77 -19.76 13.15 -8.53
N THR A 78 -20.41 14.23 -8.99
CA THR A 78 -21.35 15.01 -8.16
C THR A 78 -22.53 14.18 -7.61
N GLN A 79 -22.83 13.02 -8.22
CA GLN A 79 -23.83 12.06 -7.73
C GLN A 79 -23.29 11.11 -6.65
N GLY A 80 -22.03 11.28 -6.24
CA GLY A 80 -21.34 10.40 -5.31
C GLY A 80 -20.69 9.22 -6.00
N CYS A 81 -20.15 8.32 -5.20
CA CYS A 81 -19.45 7.13 -5.65
C CYS A 81 -19.47 6.07 -4.54
N LEU A 82 -19.62 4.81 -4.91
CA LEU A 82 -19.32 3.67 -4.05
C LEU A 82 -18.26 2.84 -4.74
N TYR A 83 -17.04 2.93 -4.24
CA TYR A 83 -15.89 2.24 -4.78
C TYR A 83 -15.52 1.06 -3.89
N GLN A 84 -15.39 -0.13 -4.48
CA GLN A 84 -14.88 -1.33 -3.82
C GLN A 84 -13.52 -1.68 -4.43
N SER A 85 -12.50 -1.80 -3.58
CA SER A 85 -11.14 -2.10 -4.02
C SER A 85 -11.06 -3.53 -4.57
N ARG A 86 -10.30 -3.71 -5.65
CA ARG A 86 -9.99 -5.04 -6.21
C ARG A 86 -8.70 -5.58 -5.60
N LEU A 87 -7.83 -4.71 -5.10
CA LEU A 87 -6.63 -5.07 -4.32
C LEU A 87 -6.98 -5.60 -2.92
N SER A 88 -8.06 -5.12 -2.29
CA SER A 88 -8.56 -5.67 -1.04
C SER A 88 -10.08 -5.58 -0.93
N ARG A 89 -10.74 -6.74 -0.85
CA ARG A 89 -12.21 -6.84 -0.71
C ARG A 89 -12.74 -6.19 0.58
N HIS A 90 -11.89 -5.96 1.57
CA HIS A 90 -12.26 -5.38 2.86
C HIS A 90 -12.34 -3.86 2.81
N ILE A 91 -11.77 -3.24 1.76
CA ILE A 91 -11.75 -1.79 1.60
C ILE A 91 -12.88 -1.33 0.70
N THR A 92 -13.65 -0.39 1.21
CA THR A 92 -14.74 0.26 0.47
C THR A 92 -14.72 1.75 0.78
N VAL A 93 -14.83 2.58 -0.25
CA VAL A 93 -14.86 4.04 -0.13
C VAL A 93 -16.19 4.55 -0.66
N ARG A 94 -16.89 5.33 0.15
CA ARG A 94 -18.19 5.90 -0.19
C ARG A 94 -18.12 7.42 -0.16
N PHE A 95 -18.44 8.02 -1.29
CA PHE A 95 -18.69 9.45 -1.42
C PHE A 95 -20.19 9.68 -1.54
N PRO A 96 -20.82 10.45 -0.64
CA PRO A 96 -22.23 10.79 -0.78
C PRO A 96 -22.46 11.77 -1.95
N LYS A 97 -23.73 11.89 -2.39
CA LYS A 97 -24.14 12.92 -3.36
C LYS A 97 -23.69 14.30 -2.89
N LYS A 98 -23.18 15.12 -3.80
CA LYS A 98 -22.67 16.49 -3.55
C LYS A 98 -21.48 16.52 -2.58
N ALA A 99 -20.70 15.44 -2.45
CA ALA A 99 -19.41 15.47 -1.76
C ALA A 99 -18.37 16.29 -2.54
N VAL A 100 -18.46 16.27 -3.86
CA VAL A 100 -17.62 17.05 -4.79
C VAL A 100 -18.48 17.99 -5.62
N LEU A 101 -17.90 19.12 -6.03
CA LEU A 101 -18.56 20.14 -6.86
C LEU A 101 -18.43 19.84 -8.36
N GLN A 102 -17.40 19.11 -8.74
CA GLN A 102 -17.10 18.66 -10.09
C GLN A 102 -16.60 17.21 -10.02
N ASP A 103 -16.68 16.51 -11.13
CA ASP A 103 -16.20 15.13 -11.20
C ASP A 103 -14.67 15.11 -11.07
N ILE A 104 -14.16 14.19 -10.26
CA ILE A 104 -12.73 14.04 -9.96
C ILE A 104 -12.30 12.58 -10.15
N GLN A 105 -11.00 12.40 -10.40
CA GLN A 105 -10.40 11.07 -10.42
C GLN A 105 -9.67 10.83 -9.10
N CYS A 106 -10.04 9.76 -8.41
CA CYS A 106 -9.37 9.28 -7.23
C CYS A 106 -8.53 8.06 -7.59
N SER A 107 -7.47 7.85 -6.83
CA SER A 107 -6.62 6.69 -6.86
C SER A 107 -6.54 6.07 -5.47
N LEU A 108 -6.57 4.75 -5.39
CA LEU A 108 -6.36 3.98 -4.18
C LEU A 108 -5.07 3.18 -4.30
N GLN A 109 -4.21 3.30 -3.28
CA GLN A 109 -3.01 2.49 -3.13
C GLN A 109 -3.03 1.79 -1.77
N ILE A 110 -2.57 0.55 -1.74
CA ILE A 110 -2.41 -0.24 -0.52
C ILE A 110 -0.93 -0.57 -0.38
N ILE A 111 -0.34 -0.15 0.73
CA ILE A 111 1.09 -0.34 1.00
C ILE A 111 1.22 -1.34 2.17
N PRO A 112 1.64 -2.59 1.90
CA PRO A 112 1.74 -3.58 2.94
C PRO A 112 2.88 -3.28 3.90
N ILE A 113 2.63 -3.52 5.19
CA ILE A 113 3.63 -3.44 6.24
C ILE A 113 4.03 -4.86 6.59
N CYS A 114 5.28 -5.24 6.32
CA CYS A 114 5.78 -6.54 6.76
C CYS A 114 6.10 -6.51 8.25
N ALA A 115 5.94 -7.66 8.92
CA ALA A 115 6.20 -7.81 10.35
C ALA A 115 7.63 -7.40 10.73
N GLU A 116 8.61 -7.66 9.86
CA GLU A 116 10.01 -7.26 10.04
C GLU A 116 10.16 -5.74 10.17
N LYS A 117 9.49 -4.96 9.31
CA LYS A 117 9.54 -3.49 9.37
C LYS A 117 8.85 -2.95 10.63
N LEU A 118 7.73 -3.57 11.03
CA LEU A 118 7.07 -3.21 12.29
C LEU A 118 7.99 -3.49 13.48
N GLN A 119 8.65 -4.65 13.50
CA GLN A 119 9.57 -5.03 14.56
C GLN A 119 10.77 -4.09 14.64
N LEU A 120 11.38 -3.75 13.49
CA LEU A 120 12.46 -2.77 13.42
C LEU A 120 12.01 -1.40 13.94
N SER A 121 10.78 -0.96 13.62
CA SER A 121 10.23 0.29 14.13
C SER A 121 10.11 0.25 15.67
N LYS A 122 9.62 -0.86 16.24
CA LYS A 122 9.50 -1.01 17.70
C LYS A 122 10.85 -0.94 18.40
N GLU A 123 11.87 -1.55 17.83
CA GLU A 123 13.22 -1.55 18.38
C GLU A 123 13.87 -0.17 18.31
N GLN A 124 13.62 0.57 17.23
CA GLN A 124 14.21 1.89 16.99
C GLN A 124 13.47 3.03 17.73
N TYR A 125 12.16 2.92 17.91
CA TYR A 125 11.29 3.96 18.47
C TYR A 125 10.48 3.42 19.65
N LEU A 126 11.19 3.04 20.71
CA LEU A 126 10.63 2.39 21.90
C LEU A 126 9.58 3.25 22.63
N THR A 127 9.71 4.57 22.64
CA THR A 127 8.73 5.45 23.29
C THR A 127 7.43 5.58 22.52
N ASP A 128 7.50 5.51 21.18
CA ASP A 128 6.40 5.94 20.31
C ASP A 128 5.65 4.75 19.72
N SER A 129 6.33 3.60 19.55
CA SER A 129 5.79 2.44 18.82
C SER A 129 5.79 1.13 19.59
N ALA A 130 6.35 1.07 20.81
CA ALA A 130 6.42 -0.18 21.58
C ALA A 130 5.05 -0.78 21.90
N ASN A 131 4.02 0.07 22.06
CA ASN A 131 2.66 -0.37 22.38
C ASN A 131 1.84 -0.83 21.16
N ILE A 132 2.36 -0.67 19.94
CA ILE A 132 1.63 -1.06 18.72
C ILE A 132 1.71 -2.58 18.58
N SER A 133 0.67 -3.33 18.90
CA SER A 133 0.70 -4.80 18.79
C SER A 133 0.74 -5.25 17.32
N ALA A 134 -0.16 -4.71 16.50
CA ALA A 134 -0.33 -5.02 15.10
C ALA A 134 -0.77 -3.77 14.31
N VAL A 135 -0.55 -3.80 13.00
CA VAL A 135 -0.97 -2.75 12.06
C VAL A 135 -1.57 -3.40 10.82
N THR A 136 -2.53 -2.72 10.20
CA THR A 136 -2.98 -3.05 8.85
C THR A 136 -1.99 -2.50 7.82
N GLU A 137 -2.25 -2.74 6.54
CA GLU A 137 -1.63 -2.01 5.45
C GLU A 137 -1.95 -0.50 5.55
N PHE A 138 -1.06 0.33 5.01
CA PHE A 138 -1.40 1.74 4.78
C PHE A 138 -2.32 1.84 3.56
N VAL A 139 -3.35 2.66 3.66
CA VAL A 139 -4.32 2.89 2.60
C VAL A 139 -4.30 4.37 2.23
N ASP A 140 -3.82 4.65 1.03
CA ASP A 140 -3.75 6.00 0.49
C ASP A 140 -4.89 6.23 -0.50
N ILE A 141 -5.66 7.30 -0.30
CA ILE A 141 -6.60 7.84 -1.29
C ILE A 141 -6.03 9.14 -1.82
N ILE A 142 -5.63 9.12 -3.09
CA ILE A 142 -4.99 10.25 -3.77
C ILE A 142 -6.01 10.84 -4.74
N THR A 143 -6.16 12.16 -4.72
CA THR A 143 -7.03 12.89 -5.65
C THR A 143 -6.16 13.53 -6.74
N ASN A 144 -6.67 13.57 -7.97
CA ASN A 144 -5.97 14.21 -9.09
C ASN A 144 -5.91 15.75 -8.98
N VAL A 145 -6.71 16.33 -8.10
CA VAL A 145 -6.76 17.76 -7.79
C VAL A 145 -6.91 17.93 -6.28
N GLU A 146 -6.41 19.02 -5.71
CA GLU A 146 -6.62 19.33 -4.30
C GLU A 146 -8.13 19.46 -4.01
N CYS A 147 -8.65 18.57 -3.15
CA CYS A 147 -10.08 18.49 -2.87
C CYS A 147 -10.39 18.81 -1.41
N ARG A 148 -11.37 19.69 -1.20
CA ARG A 148 -12.09 19.79 0.07
C ARG A 148 -13.50 19.28 -0.15
N PHE A 149 -13.81 18.12 0.42
CA PHE A 149 -15.12 17.51 0.25
C PHE A 149 -16.18 18.32 1.00
N ALA A 150 -17.24 18.72 0.30
CA ALA A 150 -18.37 19.44 0.89
C ALA A 150 -19.21 18.55 1.83
N ARG A 151 -19.04 17.24 1.73
CA ARG A 151 -19.64 16.23 2.61
C ARG A 151 -18.61 15.15 2.94
N PRO A 152 -18.65 14.57 4.15
CA PRO A 152 -17.68 13.56 4.55
C PRO A 152 -17.81 12.31 3.69
N ALA A 153 -16.68 11.84 3.17
CA ALA A 153 -16.56 10.49 2.62
C ALA A 153 -16.43 9.49 3.77
N THR A 154 -16.83 8.25 3.53
CA THR A 154 -16.67 7.16 4.48
C THR A 154 -15.76 6.11 3.88
N ILE A 155 -14.76 5.68 4.64
CA ILE A 155 -13.90 4.55 4.30
C ILE A 155 -14.15 3.41 5.27
N LYS A 156 -14.24 2.20 4.74
CA LYS A 156 -14.18 0.96 5.49
C LYS A 156 -12.76 0.40 5.35
N LEU A 157 -12.09 0.18 6.48
CA LEU A 157 -10.75 -0.38 6.56
C LEU A 157 -10.80 -1.79 7.17
N PRO A 158 -9.85 -2.68 6.82
CA PRO A 158 -9.66 -3.93 7.56
C PRO A 158 -9.25 -3.64 9.00
N LEU A 159 -9.45 -4.61 9.88
CA LEU A 159 -8.86 -4.58 11.22
C LEU A 159 -7.49 -5.28 11.18
N PRO A 160 -6.55 -4.93 12.08
CA PRO A 160 -5.35 -5.73 12.24
C PRO A 160 -5.73 -7.18 12.60
N SER A 161 -5.01 -8.16 12.06
CA SER A 161 -5.32 -9.59 12.20
C SER A 161 -5.45 -10.06 13.66
N VAL A 162 -4.70 -9.47 14.59
CA VAL A 162 -4.77 -9.78 16.03
C VAL A 162 -6.10 -9.30 16.62
N ALA A 163 -6.60 -8.13 16.22
CA ALA A 163 -7.88 -7.60 16.67
C ALA A 163 -9.06 -8.40 16.10
N GLU A 164 -8.93 -8.97 14.90
CA GLU A 164 -9.97 -9.85 14.34
C GLU A 164 -10.16 -11.12 15.18
N LEU A 165 -9.06 -11.73 15.64
CA LEU A 165 -9.09 -12.93 16.48
C LEU A 165 -9.73 -12.65 17.85
N GLU A 166 -9.37 -11.54 18.50
CA GLU A 166 -9.95 -11.14 19.78
C GLU A 166 -11.47 -10.91 19.68
N ILE A 167 -11.94 -10.30 18.59
CA ILE A 167 -13.38 -10.07 18.35
C ILE A 167 -14.14 -11.39 18.10
N VAL A 168 -13.53 -12.34 17.38
CA VAL A 168 -14.14 -13.67 17.14
C VAL A 168 -14.25 -14.44 18.45
N GLU A 169 -13.16 -14.49 19.23
CA GLU A 169 -13.16 -15.16 20.53
C GLU A 169 -14.16 -14.55 21.52
N GLU A 170 -14.39 -13.24 21.46
CA GLU A 170 -15.40 -12.58 22.29
C GLU A 170 -16.83 -12.88 21.88
N LYS A 171 -17.11 -12.99 20.58
CA LYS A 171 -18.43 -13.39 20.09
C LYS A 171 -18.77 -14.83 20.48
N ASP A 172 -17.77 -15.71 20.52
CA ASP A 172 -17.96 -17.09 20.96
C ASP A 172 -18.17 -17.19 22.49
N LYS A 173 -17.55 -16.30 23.28
CA LYS A 173 -17.75 -16.20 24.74
C LYS A 173 -19.06 -15.53 25.14
N GLN A 174 -19.61 -14.61 24.33
CA GLN A 174 -20.90 -13.95 24.61
C GLN A 174 -22.13 -14.89 24.53
N ASN A 175 -21.98 -16.11 24.00
CA ASN A 175 -23.01 -17.14 24.05
C ASN A 175 -23.03 -17.94 25.38
N GLY A 176 -22.15 -17.62 26.33
CA GLY A 176 -22.07 -18.25 27.64
C GLY A 176 -21.61 -17.26 28.72
N ASP A 177 -22.59 -16.65 29.38
CA ASP A 177 -22.47 -15.78 30.56
C ASP A 177 -22.09 -14.30 30.32
N GLY A 178 -22.98 -13.43 30.77
CA GLY A 178 -23.14 -12.03 30.35
C GLY A 178 -22.20 -11.03 31.02
N THR A 179 -20.88 -11.18 30.87
CA THR A 179 -19.93 -10.09 31.19
C THR A 179 -19.03 -9.77 30.01
N ALA A 180 -19.54 -8.95 29.10
CA ALA A 180 -18.78 -8.41 27.97
C ALA A 180 -17.59 -7.56 28.46
N ARG A 181 -16.35 -8.00 28.21
CA ARG A 181 -15.14 -7.20 28.40
C ARG A 181 -14.37 -7.06 27.07
N LYS A 182 -14.47 -5.86 26.48
CA LYS A 182 -13.35 -5.01 25.99
C LYS A 182 -12.49 -5.34 24.74
N GLY A 183 -12.80 -6.26 23.83
CA GLY A 183 -11.90 -6.58 22.69
C GLY A 183 -11.84 -5.57 21.54
N SER A 184 -12.59 -4.46 21.63
CA SER A 184 -12.53 -3.35 20.66
C SER A 184 -11.88 -2.08 21.21
N GLN A 185 -11.32 -2.13 22.43
CA GLN A 185 -10.88 -0.92 23.12
C GLN A 185 -9.45 -0.44 22.80
N ASP A 186 -8.70 -1.20 22.00
CA ASP A 186 -7.29 -0.91 21.71
C ASP A 186 -7.01 -0.74 20.21
N VAL A 187 -8.00 -0.34 19.41
CA VAL A 187 -7.82 -0.04 17.98
C VAL A 187 -7.80 1.46 17.77
N ALA A 188 -6.75 1.94 17.09
CA ALA A 188 -6.56 3.33 16.73
C ALA A 188 -6.50 3.50 15.21
N VAL A 189 -7.07 4.59 14.71
CA VAL A 189 -6.95 5.02 13.31
C VAL A 189 -5.98 6.19 13.27
N MET A 190 -4.92 6.05 12.47
CA MET A 190 -3.93 7.09 12.26
C MET A 190 -4.01 7.66 10.84
N TYR A 191 -3.68 8.94 10.70
CA TYR A 191 -3.62 9.65 9.43
C TYR A 191 -2.28 10.35 9.27
N LYS A 192 -1.74 10.31 8.05
CA LYS A 192 -0.46 10.92 7.73
C LYS A 192 -0.67 12.34 7.22
N THR A 193 -0.09 13.31 7.93
CA THR A 193 0.00 14.71 7.54
C THR A 193 1.42 15.07 7.11
N ASN A 194 1.63 16.32 6.69
CA ASN A 194 2.97 16.84 6.40
C ASN A 194 3.85 16.92 7.66
N ALA A 195 3.24 16.98 8.85
CA ALA A 195 3.95 17.06 10.13
C ALA A 195 4.28 15.69 10.73
N GLY A 196 3.63 14.62 10.24
CA GLY A 196 3.83 13.26 10.74
C GLY A 196 2.53 12.47 10.78
N TRP A 197 2.50 11.41 11.60
CA TRP A 197 1.29 10.64 11.84
C TRP A 197 0.50 11.23 13.00
N GLU A 198 -0.80 11.38 12.81
CA GLU A 198 -1.74 11.93 13.78
C GLU A 198 -2.82 10.90 14.11
N LEU A 199 -3.22 10.84 15.38
CA LEU A 199 -4.32 9.99 15.84
C LEU A 199 -5.65 10.63 15.45
N LEU A 200 -6.43 9.98 14.58
CA LEU A 200 -7.76 10.46 14.18
C LEU A 200 -8.86 9.96 15.10
N ASP A 201 -8.82 8.67 15.41
CA ASP A 201 -9.84 8.01 16.21
C ASP A 201 -9.18 6.92 17.06
N SER A 202 -9.73 6.74 18.25
CA SER A 202 -9.26 5.78 19.23
C SER A 202 -10.41 5.45 20.15
N SER A 203 -10.56 4.17 20.47
CA SER A 203 -11.44 3.77 21.56
C SER A 203 -10.90 4.19 22.94
N TYR A 204 -9.64 4.62 23.04
CA TYR A 204 -9.11 5.41 24.16
C TYR A 204 -9.57 6.86 24.08
N LYS A 205 -10.55 7.23 24.91
CA LYS A 205 -10.77 8.62 25.30
C LYS A 205 -9.77 8.95 26.42
N PHE A 206 -8.86 9.89 26.17
CA PHE A 206 -8.07 10.52 27.23
C PHE A 206 -8.97 11.26 28.23
#